data_AF-A0AAU7JED6-F1
#
_entry.id   AF-A0AAU7JED6-F1
#
_cell.length_a   1.000
_cell.length_b   1.000
_cell.length_c   1.000
_cell.angle_alpha   90.00
_cell.angle_beta   90.00
_cell.angle_gamma   90.00
#
_symmetry.space_group_name_H-M   'P 1'
#
loop_
_entity.id
_entity.type
_entity.pdbx_description
1 polymer ?
#
loop_
_entity_poly.entity_id
_entity_poly.type
_entity_poly.pdbx_seq_one_letter_code
_entity_poly.pdbx_strand_id
1 'polypeptide(L)'
;MIDLYTVSDQRGAEHLLGIAIGDGGRLVQKDHLVHQLPDGRYAGTCTYVFDDGSTVTAEFTLVQNGLDYSADYKVLSGTGALAGGQGVGRLRTMKGFEGASSSTGVYEVQFKVAAPGL
;
A
#
# COMPACT_ATOMS: atom_id res chain seq x y z
N MET A 1 12.38 -1.95 0.83
CA MET A 1 12.55 -1.35 -0.51
C MET A 1 11.28 -1.64 -1.28
N ILE A 2 10.61 -0.61 -1.80
CA ILE A 2 9.42 -0.74 -2.62
C ILE A 2 9.68 -0.11 -3.97
N ASP A 3 9.49 -0.89 -5.04
CA ASP A 3 9.42 -0.38 -6.40
C ASP A 3 7.95 -0.37 -6.81
N LEU A 4 7.41 0.79 -7.16
CA LEU A 4 6.07 0.94 -7.73
C LEU A 4 6.16 0.96 -9.26
N TYR A 5 5.30 0.21 -9.94
CA TYR A 5 5.09 0.28 -11.39
C TYR A 5 3.66 0.74 -11.69
N THR A 6 3.51 1.80 -12.48
CA THR A 6 2.20 2.32 -12.90
C THR A 6 1.71 1.62 -14.18
N VAL A 7 0.46 1.14 -14.15
CA VAL A 7 -0.30 0.75 -15.34
C VAL A 7 -1.65 1.44 -15.27
N SER A 8 -1.93 2.39 -16.16
CA SER A 8 -3.22 3.06 -16.23
C SER A 8 -4.23 2.17 -16.97
N ASP A 9 -5.42 1.98 -16.39
CA ASP A 9 -6.53 1.34 -17.10
C ASP A 9 -7.27 2.36 -18.00
N GLN A 10 -8.13 1.86 -18.88
CA GLN A 10 -8.92 2.71 -19.80
C GLN A 10 -9.96 3.61 -19.09
N ARG A 11 -10.10 3.51 -17.76
CA ARG A 11 -11.11 4.23 -16.96
C ARG A 11 -10.49 5.31 -16.08
N GLY A 12 -9.18 5.58 -16.23
CA GLY A 12 -8.47 6.61 -15.48
C GLY A 12 -8.08 6.17 -14.06
N ALA A 13 -8.19 4.87 -13.75
CA ALA A 13 -7.60 4.31 -12.55
C ALA A 13 -6.15 3.88 -12.83
N GLU A 14 -5.26 4.15 -11.89
CA GLU A 14 -3.88 3.70 -11.94
C GLU A 14 -3.73 2.43 -11.10
N HIS A 15 -3.22 1.37 -11.72
CA HIS A 15 -2.73 0.20 -11.02
C HIS A 15 -1.28 0.41 -10.64
N LEU A 16 -0.96 0.29 -9.36
CA LEU A 16 0.41 0.32 -8.86
C LEU A 16 0.80 -1.06 -8.35
N LEU A 17 1.83 -1.66 -8.95
CA LEU A 17 2.44 -2.87 -8.41
C LEU A 17 3.63 -2.49 -7.52
N GLY A 18 3.57 -2.84 -6.24
CA GLY A 18 4.64 -2.70 -5.27
C GLY A 18 5.26 -4.03 -4.87
N ILE A 19 6.57 -4.06 -4.66
CA ILE A 19 7.27 -5.18 -4.01
C ILE A 19 7.80 -4.71 -2.67
N ALA A 20 7.54 -5.37 -1.55
CA ALA A 20 8.11 -5.02 -0.25
C ALA A 20 9.04 -6.12 0.26
N ILE A 21 9.92 -5.79 1.21
CA ILE A 21 10.68 -6.78 1.98
C ILE A 21 9.92 -6.97 3.29
N GLY A 22 9.26 -8.11 3.44
CA GLY A 22 8.57 -8.52 4.66
C GLY A 22 9.51 -9.17 5.68
N ASP A 23 8.91 -9.72 6.73
CA ASP A 23 9.66 -10.37 7.82
C ASP A 23 10.54 -11.52 7.31
N GLY A 24 11.75 -11.63 7.87
CA GLY A 24 12.73 -12.62 7.45
C GLY A 24 13.36 -12.36 6.06
N GLY A 25 13.17 -11.17 5.48
CA GLY A 25 13.81 -10.76 4.23
C GLY A 25 13.12 -11.27 2.96
N ARG A 26 11.88 -11.75 3.08
CA ARG A 26 11.10 -12.30 1.96
C ARG A 26 10.37 -11.19 1.20
N LEU A 27 10.13 -11.41 -0.09
CA LEU A 27 9.38 -10.46 -0.91
C LEU A 27 7.88 -10.59 -0.66
N VAL A 28 7.21 -9.46 -0.53
CA VAL A 28 5.75 -9.32 -0.39
C VAL A 28 5.26 -8.53 -1.60
N GLN A 29 4.23 -9.02 -2.27
CA GLN A 29 3.62 -8.29 -3.39
C GLN A 29 2.50 -7.40 -2.87
N LYS A 30 2.39 -6.20 -3.44
CA LYS A 30 1.32 -5.25 -3.20
C LYS A 30 0.71 -4.81 -4.53
N ASP A 31 -0.59 -4.91 -4.65
CA ASP A 31 -1.35 -4.33 -5.77
C ASP A 31 -2.19 -3.18 -5.22
N HIS A 32 -2.13 -2.01 -5.86
CA HIS A 32 -3.03 -0.91 -5.58
C HIS A 32 -3.88 -0.58 -6.79
N LEU A 33 -5.14 -0.27 -6.52
CA LEU A 33 -6.01 0.46 -7.42
C LEU A 33 -6.15 1.89 -6.90
N VAL A 34 -5.71 2.87 -7.67
CA VAL A 34 -5.64 4.28 -7.26
C VAL A 34 -6.44 5.15 -8.21
N HIS A 35 -7.12 6.15 -7.67
CA HIS A 35 -7.74 7.21 -8.45
C HIS A 35 -7.51 8.56 -7.76
N GLN A 36 -7.46 9.62 -8.56
CA GLN A 36 -7.33 10.98 -8.05
C GLN A 36 -8.69 11.51 -7.60
N LEU A 37 -8.71 12.19 -6.46
CA LEU A 37 -9.87 12.90 -5.92
C LEU A 37 -9.91 14.35 -6.43
N PRO A 38 -11.09 15.00 -6.43
CA PRO A 38 -11.23 16.39 -6.92
C PRO A 38 -10.39 17.42 -6.16
N ASP A 39 -10.01 17.13 -4.91
CA ASP A 39 -9.17 17.99 -4.07
C ASP A 39 -7.66 17.76 -4.24
N GLY A 40 -7.27 16.96 -5.25
CA GLY A 40 -5.88 16.66 -5.56
C GLY A 40 -5.26 15.53 -4.73
N ARG A 41 -5.97 14.98 -3.74
CA ARG A 41 -5.56 13.74 -3.05
C ARG A 41 -5.78 12.53 -3.95
N TYR A 42 -5.31 11.37 -3.51
CA TYR A 42 -5.59 10.09 -4.15
C TYR A 42 -6.29 9.18 -3.17
N ALA A 43 -7.17 8.31 -3.66
CA ALA A 43 -7.79 7.26 -2.85
C ALA A 43 -7.78 5.95 -3.60
N GLY A 44 -7.93 4.87 -2.86
CA GLY A 44 -7.83 3.56 -3.46
C GLY A 44 -7.97 2.41 -2.49
N THR A 45 -7.81 1.22 -3.05
CA THR A 45 -7.65 -0.02 -2.32
C THR A 45 -6.29 -0.61 -2.62
N CYS A 46 -5.79 -1.42 -1.71
CA CYS A 46 -4.62 -2.24 -1.96
C CYS A 46 -4.76 -3.62 -1.33
N THR A 47 -4.10 -4.59 -1.93
CA THR A 47 -3.99 -5.95 -1.41
C THR A 47 -2.52 -6.32 -1.26
N TYR A 48 -2.15 -6.72 -0.05
CA TYR A 48 -0.86 -7.33 0.27
C TYR A 48 -1.01 -8.83 0.18
N VAL A 49 -0.03 -9.48 -0.46
CA VAL A 49 0.09 -10.94 -0.50
C VAL A 49 1.38 -11.31 0.19
N PHE A 50 1.26 -12.00 1.32
CA PHE A 50 2.38 -12.51 2.10
C PHE A 50 2.91 -13.82 1.51
N ASP A 51 4.05 -14.25 2.00
CA ASP A 51 4.79 -15.42 1.52
C ASP A 51 4.04 -16.74 1.74
N ASP A 52 3.26 -16.84 2.81
CA ASP A 52 2.37 -17.96 3.12
C ASP A 52 1.09 -17.96 2.26
N GLY A 53 0.94 -16.98 1.37
CA GLY A 53 -0.24 -16.78 0.52
C GLY A 53 -1.41 -16.10 1.23
N SER A 54 -1.28 -15.78 2.51
CA SER A 54 -2.27 -14.95 3.20
C SER A 54 -2.28 -13.54 2.61
N THR A 55 -3.40 -12.86 2.78
CA THR A 55 -3.63 -11.55 2.19
C THR A 55 -4.21 -10.57 3.21
N VAL A 56 -3.92 -9.29 3.01
CA VAL A 56 -4.58 -8.17 3.69
C VAL A 56 -5.06 -7.19 2.65
N THR A 57 -6.35 -6.85 2.68
CA THR A 57 -6.95 -5.82 1.83
C THR A 57 -7.26 -4.60 2.67
N ALA A 58 -6.87 -3.42 2.19
CA ALA A 58 -7.07 -2.15 2.87
C ALA A 58 -7.52 -1.04 1.92
N GLU A 59 -8.33 -0.11 2.42
CA GLU A 59 -8.60 1.18 1.76
C GLU A 59 -7.63 2.24 2.28
N PHE A 60 -7.33 3.25 1.46
CA PHE A 60 -6.48 4.36 1.88
C PHE A 60 -6.85 5.68 1.21
N THR A 61 -6.40 6.76 1.84
CA THR A 61 -6.30 8.08 1.22
C THR A 61 -4.84 8.51 1.29
N LEU A 62 -4.29 8.90 0.15
CA LEU A 62 -2.92 9.31 -0.04
C LEU A 62 -2.86 10.82 -0.31
N VAL A 63 -1.94 11.48 0.37
CA VAL A 63 -1.65 12.90 0.27
C VAL A 63 -0.25 13.05 -0.30
N GLN A 64 -0.12 13.92 -1.29
CA GLN A 64 1.16 14.31 -1.88
C GLN A 64 1.54 15.72 -1.44
N ASN A 65 2.75 15.89 -0.89
CA ASN A 65 3.32 17.17 -0.52
C ASN A 65 4.65 17.34 -1.26
N GLY A 66 4.65 18.05 -2.38
CA GLY A 66 5.80 18.11 -3.28
C GLY A 66 6.08 16.73 -3.88
N LEU A 67 7.24 16.15 -3.57
CA LEU A 67 7.63 14.80 -4.01
C LEU A 67 7.37 13.72 -2.94
N ASP A 68 6.86 14.12 -1.78
CA ASP A 68 6.61 13.19 -0.68
C ASP A 68 5.17 12.70 -0.68
N TYR A 69 5.01 11.41 -0.39
CA TYR A 69 3.71 10.76 -0.26
C TYR A 69 3.50 10.25 1.15
N SER A 70 2.28 10.39 1.63
CA SER A 70 1.85 9.75 2.86
C SER A 70 0.42 9.24 2.72
N ALA A 71 0.12 8.11 3.36
CA ALA A 71 -1.23 7.57 3.37
C ALA A 71 -1.53 6.90 4.71
N ASP A 72 -2.76 7.01 5.16
CA ASP A 72 -3.30 6.19 6.24
C ASP A 72 -4.22 5.12 5.63
N TYR A 73 -4.05 3.89 6.09
CA TYR A 73 -4.78 2.72 5.64
C TYR A 73 -5.77 2.27 6.69
N LYS A 74 -6.91 1.75 6.23
CA LYS A 74 -7.86 0.99 7.04
C LYS A 74 -7.99 -0.40 6.46
N VAL A 75 -7.67 -1.41 7.26
CA VAL A 75 -7.77 -2.82 6.87
C VAL A 75 -9.23 -3.24 6.86
N LEU A 76 -9.66 -3.76 5.71
CA LEU A 76 -11.02 -4.20 5.45
C LEU A 76 -11.18 -5.69 5.71
N SER A 77 -10.16 -6.47 5.36
CA SER A 77 -10.16 -7.92 5.53
C SER A 77 -8.76 -8.49 5.50
N GLY A 78 -8.61 -9.69 6.06
CA GLY A 78 -7.46 -10.55 5.87
C GLY A 78 -7.86 -11.99 5.62
N THR A 79 -6.90 -12.83 5.24
CA THR A 79 -7.05 -14.28 5.05
C THR A 79 -5.98 -15.04 5.84
N GLY A 80 -6.05 -16.38 5.87
CA GLY A 80 -5.10 -17.21 6.62
C GLY A 80 -5.12 -16.89 8.12
N ALA A 81 -3.96 -16.65 8.71
CA ALA A 81 -3.82 -16.26 10.12
C ALA A 81 -4.47 -14.89 10.45
N LEU A 82 -4.76 -14.08 9.43
CA LEU A 82 -5.38 -12.74 9.54
C LEU A 82 -6.86 -12.76 9.15
N ALA A 83 -7.48 -13.94 9.04
CA ALA A 83 -8.88 -14.08 8.65
C ALA A 83 -9.82 -13.26 9.55
N GLY A 84 -10.60 -12.36 8.96
CA GLY A 84 -11.50 -11.46 9.69
C GLY A 84 -10.80 -10.33 10.46
N GLY A 85 -9.49 -10.16 10.27
CA GLY A 85 -8.71 -9.14 10.95
C GLY A 85 -9.10 -7.72 10.54
N GLN A 86 -9.07 -6.82 11.51
CA GLN A 86 -9.25 -5.38 11.32
C GLN A 86 -8.01 -4.64 11.79
N GLY A 87 -7.79 -3.44 11.28
CA GLY A 87 -6.54 -2.75 11.56
C GLY A 87 -6.39 -1.44 10.84
N VAL A 88 -5.25 -0.84 11.09
CA VAL A 88 -4.80 0.40 10.45
C VAL A 88 -3.40 0.19 9.90
N GLY A 89 -3.02 1.02 8.95
CA GLY A 89 -1.67 1.06 8.46
C GLY A 89 -1.27 2.47 8.07
N ARG A 90 0.01 2.63 7.75
CA ARG A 90 0.55 3.90 7.29
C ARG A 90 1.62 3.68 6.24
N LEU A 91 1.67 4.61 5.29
CA LEU A 91 2.75 4.76 4.33
C LEU A 91 3.35 6.16 4.45
N ARG A 92 4.67 6.24 4.35
CA ARG A 92 5.43 7.50 4.20
C ARG A 92 6.61 7.30 3.26
N THR A 93 7.00 8.32 2.51
CA THR A 93 8.30 8.35 1.81
C THR A 93 9.42 8.07 2.80
N MET A 94 10.34 7.18 2.43
CA MET A 94 11.53 6.93 3.24
C MET A 94 12.49 8.11 3.15
N LYS A 95 13.08 8.47 4.29
CA LYS A 95 14.11 9.50 4.35
C LYS A 95 15.29 9.15 3.42
N GLY A 96 15.71 10.10 2.60
CA GLY A 96 16.77 9.93 1.60
C GLY A 96 16.28 9.40 0.24
N PHE A 97 14.97 9.17 0.09
CA PHE A 97 14.32 8.75 -1.16
C PHE A 97 13.23 9.74 -1.60
N GLU A 98 13.24 10.95 -1.04
CA GLU A 98 12.39 12.05 -1.48
C GLU A 98 12.71 12.39 -2.94
N GLY A 99 11.69 12.55 -3.79
CA GLY A 99 11.92 12.90 -5.20
C GLY A 99 12.42 11.77 -6.09
N ALA A 100 12.32 10.52 -5.65
CA ALA A 100 12.32 9.39 -6.57
C ALA A 100 11.31 9.66 -7.71
N SER A 101 11.71 9.34 -8.95
CA SER A 101 11.02 9.75 -10.19
C SER A 101 9.51 9.58 -10.13
N SER A 102 8.75 10.36 -10.92
CA SER A 102 7.27 10.41 -10.92
C SER A 102 6.55 9.07 -11.14
N SER A 103 7.27 7.97 -11.37
CA SER A 103 6.74 6.61 -11.53
C SER A 103 7.24 5.60 -10.50
N THR A 104 8.19 5.95 -9.61
CA THR A 104 8.81 5.00 -8.67
C THR A 104 9.24 5.71 -7.39
N GLY A 105 8.89 5.16 -6.23
CA GLY A 105 9.29 5.72 -4.93
C GLY A 105 9.47 4.65 -3.88
N VAL A 106 10.34 4.94 -2.89
CA VAL A 106 10.64 4.03 -1.78
C VAL A 106 9.91 4.50 -0.54
N TYR A 107 9.08 3.61 0.02
CA TYR A 107 8.21 3.95 1.14
C TYR A 107 8.42 3.02 2.32
N GLU A 108 8.31 3.60 3.51
CA GLU A 108 8.08 2.85 4.73
C GLU A 108 6.59 2.56 4.83
N VAL A 109 6.25 1.29 5.05
CA VAL A 109 4.87 0.83 5.17
C VAL A 109 4.76 0.00 6.43
N GLN A 110 3.78 0.33 7.27
CA GLN A 110 3.52 -0.38 8.53
C GLN A 110 2.04 -0.71 8.63
N PHE A 111 1.70 -1.93 9.05
CA PHE A 111 0.33 -2.34 9.40
C PHE A 111 0.27 -2.80 10.84
N LYS A 112 -0.84 -2.49 11.50
CA LYS A 112 -1.25 -3.08 12.75
C LYS A 112 -2.60 -3.74 12.52
N VAL A 113 -2.60 -5.06 12.39
CA VAL A 113 -3.80 -5.88 12.17
C VAL A 113 -4.04 -6.71 13.42
N ALA A 114 -5.23 -6.58 14.00
CA ALA A 114 -5.70 -7.47 15.05
C ALA A 114 -6.40 -8.67 14.39
N ALA A 115 -5.87 -9.87 14.59
CA ALA A 115 -6.56 -11.10 14.20
C ALA A 115 -7.71 -11.37 15.20
N PRO A 116 -8.88 -11.87 14.76
CA PRO A 116 -9.94 -12.24 15.68
C PRO A 116 -9.48 -13.39 16.58
N GLY A 117 -9.51 -13.18 17.90
CA GLY A 117 -9.23 -14.22 18.90
C GLY A 117 -7.84 -14.21 19.56
N LEU A 118 -7.05 -13.15 19.36
CA LEU A 118 -5.82 -12.85 20.11
C LEU A 118 -5.97 -11.62 21.00
#